data_AF-A0A7W0K3C7-F1
#
_entry.id   AF-A0A7W0K3C7-F1
#
_cell.length_a   1.000
_cell.length_b   1.000
_cell.length_c   1.000
_cell.angle_alpha   90.00
_cell.angle_beta   90.00
_cell.angle_gamma   90.00
#
_symmetry.space_group_name_H-M   'P 1'
#
loop_
_entity.id
_entity.type
_entity.pdbx_description
1 polymer ?
#
loop_
_entity_poly.entity_id
_entity_poly.type
_entity_poly.pdbx_seq_one_letter_code
_entity_poly.pdbx_strand_id
1 'polypeptide(L)' 'MRLLFVAPDMHRGGAERHWATVIPALARRGAGVRLLCLNDEGPLFHELRAAGVPSECLHLGGRADARG' A
#
# COMPACT_ATOMS: atom_id res chain seq x y z
N MET A 1 -2.95 -11.12 14.12
CA MET A 1 -3.83 -10.04 13.63
C MET A 1 -3.58 -9.82 12.14
N ARG A 2 -4.62 -9.55 11.35
CA ARG A 2 -4.53 -9.26 9.91
C ARG A 2 -4.90 -7.81 9.65
N LEU A 3 -4.10 -7.09 8.88
CA LEU A 3 -4.25 -5.67 8.59
C LEU A 3 -4.21 -5.43 7.08
N LEU A 4 -5.15 -4.67 6.56
CA LEU A 4 -5.15 -4.18 5.19
C LEU A 4 -4.99 -2.67 5.21
N PHE A 5 -3.92 -2.17 4.59
CA PHE A 5 -3.69 -0.76 4.36
C PHE A 5 -4.24 -0.41 2.98
N VAL A 6 -5.18 0.54 2.92
CA VAL A 6 -5.78 1.01 1.67
C VAL A 6 -5.43 2.47 1.49
N ALA A 7 -4.76 2.80 0.38
CA ALA A 7 -4.40 4.16 0.02
C ALA A 7 -4.81 4.48 -1.42
N PRO A 8 -5.07 5.75 -1.75
CA PRO A 8 -5.23 6.18 -3.15
C PRO A 8 -3.99 5.81 -3.97
N ASP A 9 -2.81 6.09 -3.45
CA ASP A 9 -1.51 5.83 -4.05
C ASP A 9 -0.42 5.84 -2.97
N MET A 10 0.79 5.42 -3.32
CA MET A 10 1.97 5.47 -2.44
C MET A 10 3.09 6.32 -3.07
N HIS A 11 2.82 7.60 -3.27
CA HIS A 11 3.82 8.56 -3.74
C HIS A 11 4.78 9.04 -2.64
N ARG A 12 4.80 10.34 -2.30
CA ARG A 12 5.78 10.92 -1.35
C ARG A 12 5.17 11.91 -0.37
N GLY A 13 3.87 11.85 -0.11
CA GLY A 13 3.16 12.56 0.93
C GLY A 13 3.51 12.07 2.35
N GLY A 14 3.04 12.82 3.34
CA GLY A 14 3.38 12.57 4.75
C GLY A 14 2.86 11.23 5.27
N ALA A 15 1.63 10.88 4.90
CA ALA A 15 1.02 9.60 5.28
C ALA A 15 1.77 8.42 4.63
N GLU A 16 2.08 8.51 3.34
CA GLU A 16 2.75 7.43 2.60
C GLU A 16 4.16 7.16 3.14
N ARG A 17 4.95 8.21 3.45
CA ARG A 17 6.27 8.06 4.09
C ARG A 17 6.18 7.40 5.46
N HIS A 18 5.16 7.77 6.24
CA HIS A 18 4.93 7.15 7.53
C HIS A 18 4.59 5.66 7.37
N TRP A 19 3.75 5.32 6.41
CA TRP A 19 3.36 3.94 6.10
C TRP A 19 4.52 3.10 5.60
N ALA A 20 5.40 3.67 4.77
CA ALA A 20 6.64 3.02 4.32
C ALA A 20 7.52 2.55 5.50
N THR A 21 7.43 3.25 6.65
CA THR A 21 8.13 2.86 7.88
C THR A 21 7.32 1.87 8.73
N VAL A 22 6.02 2.14 8.92
CA VAL A 22 5.17 1.40 9.85
C VAL A 22 4.81 0.00 9.35
N ILE A 23 4.45 -0.13 8.07
CA ILE A 23 3.96 -1.41 7.52
C ILE A 23 5.01 -2.51 7.65
N PRO A 24 6.28 -2.31 7.25
CA PRO A 24 7.32 -3.34 7.44
C PRO A 24 7.62 -3.62 8.92
N ALA A 25 7.54 -2.61 9.79
CA ALA A 25 7.75 -2.79 11.23
C ALA A 25 6.65 -3.66 11.85
N LEU A 26 5.39 -3.50 11.43
CA LEU A 26 4.29 -4.36 11.85
C LEU A 26 4.45 -5.80 11.32
N ALA A 27 4.87 -5.96 10.06
CA ALA A 27 5.17 -7.27 9.48
C ALA A 27 6.23 -8.01 10.29
N ARG A 28 7.35 -7.35 10.62
CA ARG A 28 8.43 -7.91 11.46
C ARG A 28 7.97 -8.30 12.88
N ARG A 29 6.91 -7.67 13.38
CA ARG A 29 6.29 -8.01 14.68
C ARG A 29 5.25 -9.13 14.59
N GLY A 30 5.11 -9.78 13.43
CA GLY A 30 4.23 -10.93 13.23
C GLY A 30 2.80 -10.56 12.82
N ALA A 31 2.51 -9.31 12.47
CA ALA A 31 1.22 -8.96 11.89
C ALA A 31 1.13 -9.41 10.42
N GLY A 32 0.00 -10.01 10.03
CA GLY A 32 -0.28 -10.31 8.63
C GLY A 32 -0.75 -9.04 7.92
N VAL A 33 0.18 -8.31 7.30
CA VAL A 33 -0.10 -7.03 6.62
C VAL A 33 -0.21 -7.21 5.10
N ARG A 34 -1.08 -6.41 4.47
CA ARG A 34 -1.12 -6.20 3.02
C ARG A 34 -1.37 -4.73 2.69
N LEU A 35 -0.87 -4.30 1.53
CA LEU A 35 -1.13 -2.99 0.95
C LEU A 35 -2.01 -3.12 -0.29
N LEU A 36 -2.99 -2.24 -0.41
CA LEU A 36 -3.81 -2.05 -1.61
C LEU A 36 -3.78 -0.57 -2.01
N CYS A 37 -3.21 -0.28 -3.17
CA CYS A 37 -3.36 1.02 -3.82
C CYS A 37 -4.60 1.01 -4.71
N LEU A 38 -5.34 2.11 -4.72
CA LEU A 38 -6.55 2.25 -5.53
C LEU A 38 -6.20 2.76 -6.93
N ASN A 39 -5.49 3.87 -7.06
CA ASN A 39 -5.34 4.62 -8.31
C ASN A 39 -3.99 4.34 -8.99
N ASP A 40 -2.89 4.52 -8.26
CA ASP A 40 -1.53 4.34 -8.76
C ASP A 40 -0.64 3.71 -7.69
N GLU A 41 0.44 3.06 -8.11
CA GLU A 41 1.41 2.45 -7.21
C GLU A 41 2.24 3.52 -6.51
N GLY A 42 2.97 4.35 -7.27
CA GLY A 42 3.95 5.29 -6.75
C GLY A 42 5.24 4.63 -6.21
N PRO A 43 6.32 5.41 -5.98
CA PRO A 43 7.62 4.84 -5.61
C PRO A 43 7.63 4.06 -4.29
N LEU A 44 6.90 4.50 -3.27
CA LEU A 44 6.88 3.86 -1.96
C LEU A 44 6.13 2.52 -1.99
N PHE A 45 5.24 2.29 -2.96
CA PHE A 45 4.66 0.97 -3.20
C PHE A 45 5.72 -0.05 -3.58
N HIS A 46 6.60 0.31 -4.52
CA HIS A 46 7.68 -0.58 -4.94
C HIS A 46 8.68 -0.85 -3.82
N GLU A 47 8.98 0.15 -2.98
CA GLU A 47 9.82 -0.03 -1.80
C GLU A 47 9.20 -1.01 -0.80
N LEU A 48 7.90 -0.89 -0.52
CA LEU A 48 7.17 -1.82 0.35
C LEU A 48 7.12 -3.24 -0.23
N ARG A 49 6.86 -3.38 -1.53
CA ARG A 49 6.89 -4.67 -2.22
C ARG A 49 8.28 -5.31 -2.16
N ALA A 50 9.34 -4.53 -2.38
CA ALA A 50 10.73 -4.99 -2.25
C ALA A 50 11.08 -5.39 -0.80
N ALA A 51 10.47 -4.75 0.19
CA ALA A 51 10.58 -5.12 1.60
C ALA A 51 9.76 -6.37 1.98
N GLY A 52 9.14 -7.05 1.02
CA GLY A 52 8.41 -8.30 1.23
C GLY A 52 6.96 -8.12 1.69
N VAL A 53 6.41 -6.90 1.61
CA VAL A 53 4.99 -6.65 1.92
C VAL A 53 4.14 -7.03 0.70
N PRO A 54 3.18 -7.96 0.82
CA PRO A 54 2.24 -8.23 -0.26
C PRO A 54 1.44 -6.97 -0.60
N SER A 55 1.59 -6.50 -1.83
CA SER A 55 1.09 -5.21 -2.28
C SER A 55 0.44 -5.35 -3.65
N GLU A 56 -0.78 -4.83 -3.81
CA GLU A 56 -1.54 -4.82 -5.06
C GLU A 56 -2.03 -3.41 -5.40
N CYS A 57 -2.19 -3.11 -6.69
CA CYS A 57 -2.78 -1.87 -7.16
C CYS A 57 -3.96 -2.19 -8.08
N LEU A 58 -5.10 -1.56 -7.84
CA LEU A 58 -6.32 -1.79 -8.64
C LEU A 58 -6.35 -0.98 -9.93
N HIS A 59 -5.55 0.08 -10.02
CA HIS A 59 -5.49 1.04 -11.12
C HIS A 59 -6.87 1.60 -11.49
N LEU A 60 -7.59 2.10 -10.48
CA LEU A 60 -8.90 2.69 -10.62
C LEU A 60 -8.82 3.99 -11.43
N GLY A 61 -9.49 4.05 -12.58
CA GLY A 61 -9.63 5.23 -13.41
C GLY A 61 -10.66 6.26 -12.89
N GLY A 62 -11.41 5.93 -11.84
CA GLY A 62 -12.40 6.81 -11.24
C GLY A 62 -12.94 6.26 -9.91
N ARG A 63 -13.80 7.05 -9.25
CA ARG A 63 -14.38 6.71 -7.93
C ARG A 63 -15.16 5.39 -7.89
N ALA A 64 -15.53 4.83 -9.03
CA ALA A 64 -16.43 3.67 -9.15
C ALA A 64 -15.82 2.46 -9.88
N ASP A 65 -14.50 2.39 -10.04
CA ASP A 65 -13.88 1.41 -10.95
C ASP A 65 -13.71 0.01 -10.27
N ALA A 66 -14.07 -1.16 -10.81
CA ALA A 66 -15.10 -1.62 -11.75
C ALA A 66 -15.37 -0.84 -13.05
N ARG A 67 -14.27 -0.38 -13.67
CA ARG A 67 -13.90 -0.39 -15.11
C ARG A 67 -14.96 -0.03 -16.16
N GLY A 68 -16.00 0.67 -15.73
CA GLY A 68 -16.79 1.66 -16.44
C GLY A 68 -17.25 2.67 -15.40
#